data_AF-A0A2G6HW37-F1
#
_entry.id   AF-A0A2G6HW37-F1
#
_cell.length_a   1.000
_cell.length_b   1.000
_cell.length_c   1.000
_cell.angle_alpha   90.00
_cell.angle_beta   90.00
_cell.angle_gamma   90.00
#
_symmetry.space_group_name_H-M   'P 1'
#
loop_
_entity.id
_entity.type
_entity.pdbx_description
1 polymer ?
#
loop_
_entity_poly.entity_id
_entity_poly.type
_entity_poly.pdbx_seq_one_letter_code
_entity_poly.pdbx_strand_id
1 'polypeptide(L)'
;MFYVSTCNSIDSNIKTTESKLCYFRREVNALQQKLRGWSFVLKLPYLSQNRVVREKMNLKKRHLDDISILELDGMLTLGAESTVAEAFKELHDLERKKIILDMLKVKYIDSIGIGQIASGYKKIKENGGQLVLVRVNERILSLLEMTGLKDVLPIYPDVEHAIDIL
;
A
#
# COMPACT_ATOMS: atom_id res chain seq x y z
N MET A 1 38.41 4.80 -24.16
CA MET A 1 38.30 3.39 -24.63
C MET A 1 37.17 2.76 -23.81
N PHE A 2 35.91 2.97 -24.23
CA PHE A 2 35.03 1.96 -24.85
C PHE A 2 35.00 0.65 -24.04
N TYR A 3 33.89 0.27 -23.42
CA TYR A 3 32.85 -0.45 -24.17
C TYR A 3 31.44 -0.28 -23.58
N VAL A 4 30.52 0.11 -24.46
CA VAL A 4 29.06 -0.05 -24.34
C VAL A 4 28.73 -1.42 -24.95
N SER A 5 27.88 -2.22 -24.32
CA SER A 5 27.16 -3.33 -24.98
C SER A 5 25.81 -3.48 -24.28
N THR A 6 24.82 -2.73 -24.75
CA THR A 6 23.73 -3.18 -25.64
C THR A 6 22.82 -4.24 -25.01
N CYS A 7 21.66 -3.73 -24.61
CA CYS A 7 20.42 -4.47 -24.54
C CYS A 7 20.15 -5.11 -25.92
N ASN A 8 19.87 -6.40 -25.98
CA ASN A 8 19.20 -7.00 -27.12
C ASN A 8 18.11 -7.98 -26.62
N SER A 9 16.87 -7.53 -26.78
CA SER A 9 15.64 -8.24 -27.20
C SER A 9 15.78 -9.77 -27.38
N ILE A 10 14.90 -10.65 -26.93
CA ILE A 10 13.43 -10.78 -27.04
C ILE A 10 13.05 -11.83 -25.97
N ASP A 11 12.15 -11.56 -25.03
CA ASP A 11 10.82 -12.16 -25.10
C ASP A 11 9.73 -11.25 -24.54
N SER A 12 8.72 -11.06 -25.37
CA SER A 12 7.51 -10.31 -25.19
C SER A 12 6.51 -11.12 -24.37
N ASN A 13 6.64 -11.08 -23.04
CA ASN A 13 5.54 -11.18 -22.08
C ASN A 13 6.14 -11.13 -20.68
N ILE A 14 5.53 -10.36 -19.76
CA ILE A 14 5.91 -10.22 -18.34
C ILE A 14 7.03 -9.18 -18.08
N LYS A 15 6.75 -7.87 -18.23
CA LYS A 15 7.57 -6.82 -17.58
C LYS A 15 6.72 -5.61 -17.21
N THR A 16 6.30 -5.52 -15.95
CA THR A 16 6.02 -4.20 -15.31
C THR A 16 5.97 -4.22 -13.78
N THR A 17 6.66 -5.16 -13.11
CA THR A 17 6.73 -5.17 -11.62
C THR A 17 8.16 -4.99 -11.07
N GLU A 18 9.20 -5.35 -11.84
CA GLU A 18 10.59 -5.24 -11.38
C GLU A 18 11.17 -3.81 -11.44
N SER A 19 10.56 -2.90 -12.22
CA SER A 19 11.11 -1.56 -12.43
C SER A 19 10.92 -0.62 -11.23
N LYS A 20 9.90 -0.85 -10.38
CA LYS A 20 9.61 0.02 -9.22
C LYS A 20 10.37 -0.40 -7.95
N LEU A 21 10.67 -1.69 -7.80
CA LEU A 21 11.50 -2.20 -6.70
C LEU A 21 12.98 -1.80 -6.86
N CYS A 22 13.44 -1.57 -8.09
CA CYS A 22 14.81 -1.13 -8.35
C CYS A 22 15.05 0.35 -7.98
N TYR A 23 14.01 1.20 -8.03
CA TYR A 23 14.13 2.62 -7.66
C TYR A 23 14.27 2.81 -6.14
N PHE A 24 13.51 2.06 -5.34
CA PHE A 24 13.57 2.14 -3.87
C PHE A 24 14.84 1.49 -3.28
N ARG A 25 15.47 0.56 -4.00
CA ARG A 25 16.73 -0.10 -3.57
C ARG A 25 17.96 0.82 -3.63
N ARG A 26 17.98 1.85 -4.49
CA ARG A 26 19.16 2.74 -4.64
C ARG A 26 19.29 3.77 -3.51
N GLU A 27 18.18 4.28 -2.97
CA GLU A 27 18.22 5.26 -1.86
C GLU A 27 18.59 4.62 -0.52
N VAL A 28 18.11 3.40 -0.25
CA VAL A 28 18.41 2.69 1.01
C VAL A 28 19.88 2.25 1.08
N ASN A 29 20.48 1.85 -0.04
CA ASN A 29 21.89 1.47 -0.10
C ASN A 29 22.85 2.66 0.07
N ALA A 30 22.43 3.88 -0.33
CA ALA A 30 23.21 5.09 -0.14
C ALA A 30 23.27 5.52 1.35
N LEU A 31 22.24 5.21 2.13
CA LEU A 31 22.19 5.48 3.58
C LEU A 31 22.98 4.45 4.41
N GLN A 32 23.13 3.21 3.92
CA GLN A 32 23.86 2.16 4.65
C GLN A 32 25.39 2.38 4.72
N GLN A 33 26.00 3.07 3.76
CA GLN A 33 27.46 3.33 3.80
C GLN A 33 27.87 4.41 4.82
N LYS A 34 26.92 5.25 5.29
CA LYS A 34 27.21 6.41 6.13
C LYS A 34 27.03 6.16 7.63
N LEU A 35 26.55 4.97 8.03
CA LEU A 35 26.30 4.60 9.43
C LEU A 35 27.38 3.66 10.00
N ARG A 36 28.67 3.94 9.72
CA ARG A 36 29.83 3.26 10.33
C ARG A 36 30.05 3.70 11.78
N GLY A 37 29.08 3.53 12.66
CA GLY A 37 29.26 3.97 14.05
C GLY A 37 28.15 3.66 15.04
N TRP A 38 27.08 2.97 14.65
CA TRP A 38 26.07 2.51 15.60
C TRP A 38 26.18 1.01 15.81
N SER A 39 26.92 0.60 16.84
CA SER A 39 26.94 -0.77 17.40
C SER A 39 25.60 -1.15 18.06
N PHE A 40 24.48 -0.80 17.43
CA PHE A 40 23.13 -1.07 17.91
C PHE A 40 22.26 -1.79 16.85
N VAL A 41 22.72 -1.91 15.60
CA VAL A 41 22.00 -2.61 14.54
C VAL A 41 22.77 -3.87 14.16
N LEU A 42 22.47 -4.98 14.84
CA LEU A 42 22.61 -6.39 14.41
C LEU A 42 22.56 -7.33 15.63
N LYS A 43 21.58 -7.15 16.52
CA LYS A 43 20.99 -8.32 17.21
C LYS A 43 19.82 -8.77 16.35
N LEU A 44 20.12 -9.59 15.35
CA LEU A 44 19.12 -10.38 14.64
C LEU A 44 18.90 -11.69 15.40
N PRO A 45 17.79 -11.80 16.15
CA PRO A 45 17.05 -13.03 16.23
C PRO A 45 15.62 -12.74 15.78
N TYR A 46 15.41 -12.47 14.49
CA TYR A 46 14.07 -12.33 13.92
C TYR A 46 13.95 -12.95 12.53
N LEU A 47 14.55 -14.12 12.39
CA LEU A 47 14.24 -15.07 11.32
C LEU A 47 13.95 -16.42 12.00
N SER A 48 12.94 -16.42 12.87
CA SER A 48 12.33 -17.65 13.38
C SER A 48 11.00 -17.84 12.65
N GLN A 49 10.95 -18.94 11.90
CA GLN A 49 9.84 -19.72 11.34
C GLN A 49 8.40 -19.41 11.83
N ASN A 50 7.92 -18.18 11.74
CA ASN A 50 6.49 -17.99 11.63
C ASN A 50 6.11 -18.33 10.20
N ARG A 51 5.43 -19.47 10.05
CA ARG A 51 4.60 -19.80 8.91
C ARG A 51 3.69 -18.59 8.71
N VAL A 52 4.09 -17.61 7.90
CA VAL A 52 3.21 -16.51 7.49
C VAL A 52 2.14 -17.23 6.69
N VAL A 53 1.05 -17.58 7.37
CA VAL A 53 -0.17 -18.03 6.71
C VAL A 53 -0.45 -16.88 5.75
N ARG A 54 -0.24 -17.11 4.45
CA ARG A 54 -0.64 -16.19 3.41
C ARG A 54 -2.17 -16.20 3.43
N GLU A 55 -2.78 -15.58 4.43
CA GLU A 55 -4.20 -15.28 4.39
C GLU A 55 -4.38 -14.42 3.15
N LYS A 56 -5.03 -15.02 2.14
CA LYS A 56 -5.27 -14.36 0.87
C LYS A 56 -6.10 -13.12 1.15
N MET A 57 -5.58 -11.95 0.76
CA MET A 57 -6.33 -10.72 0.81
C MET A 57 -7.54 -10.84 -0.12
N ASN A 58 -8.74 -10.73 0.44
CA ASN A 58 -9.96 -10.65 -0.32
C ASN A 58 -10.42 -9.20 -0.36
N LEU A 59 -10.92 -8.80 -1.53
CA LEU A 59 -11.42 -7.46 -1.77
C LEU A 59 -12.79 -7.58 -2.43
N LYS A 60 -13.79 -6.96 -1.81
CA LYS A 60 -15.12 -6.82 -2.41
C LYS A 60 -15.33 -5.36 -2.79
N LYS A 61 -15.90 -5.13 -3.96
CA LYS A 61 -16.24 -3.80 -4.46
C LYS A 61 -17.74 -3.64 -4.43
N ARG A 62 -18.20 -2.52 -3.90
CA ARG A 62 -19.58 -2.07 -4.02
C ARG A 62 -19.56 -0.66 -4.60
N HIS A 63 -20.47 -0.38 -5.51
CA HIS A 63 -20.65 0.96 -6.06
C HIS A 63 -22.01 1.48 -5.61
N LEU A 64 -22.01 2.70 -5.10
CA LEU A 64 -23.21 3.45 -4.77
C LEU A 64 -23.07 4.80 -5.46
N ASP A 65 -23.84 5.01 -6.52
CA ASP A 65 -23.77 6.22 -7.35
C ASP A 65 -22.33 6.53 -7.83
N ASP A 66 -21.76 7.64 -7.38
CA ASP A 66 -20.39 8.08 -7.66
C ASP A 66 -19.35 7.55 -6.67
N ILE A 67 -19.78 6.92 -5.57
CA ILE A 67 -18.94 6.39 -4.50
C ILE A 67 -18.58 4.92 -4.77
N SER A 68 -17.30 4.61 -4.67
CA SER A 68 -16.77 3.25 -4.71
C SER A 68 -16.34 2.80 -3.33
N ILE A 69 -16.94 1.74 -2.83
CA ILE A 69 -16.67 1.16 -1.52
C ILE A 69 -15.85 -0.11 -1.72
N LEU A 70 -14.66 -0.14 -1.13
CA LEU A 70 -13.74 -1.27 -1.13
C LEU A 70 -13.73 -1.92 0.26
N GLU A 71 -14.33 -3.09 0.38
CA GLU A 71 -14.30 -3.89 1.60
C GLU A 71 -13.08 -4.80 1.59
N LEU A 72 -12.18 -4.58 2.55
CA LEU A 72 -10.93 -5.28 2.69
C LEU A 72 -11.04 -6.38 3.76
N ASP A 73 -10.68 -7.61 3.41
CA ASP A 73 -10.77 -8.77 4.30
C ASP A 73 -9.45 -9.56 4.27
N GLY A 74 -8.79 -9.63 5.43
CA GLY A 74 -7.53 -10.35 5.60
C GLY A 74 -6.40 -9.49 6.16
N MET A 75 -5.19 -9.70 5.65
CA MET A 75 -3.96 -9.06 6.12
C MET A 75 -3.35 -8.20 5.01
N LEU A 76 -3.09 -6.93 5.31
CA LEU A 76 -2.37 -6.01 4.42
C LEU A 76 -0.87 -6.12 4.67
N THR A 77 -0.29 -7.21 4.19
CA THR A 77 1.14 -7.53 4.30
C THR A 77 1.73 -7.90 2.95
N LEU A 78 3.01 -8.28 2.92
CA LEU A 78 3.67 -8.87 1.75
C LEU A 78 2.77 -9.94 1.08
N GLY A 79 2.42 -9.73 -0.19
CA GLY A 79 1.56 -10.62 -0.98
C GLY A 79 0.11 -10.16 -1.15
N ALA A 80 -0.38 -9.20 -0.33
CA ALA A 80 -1.64 -8.49 -0.60
C ALA A 80 -1.48 -7.40 -1.67
N GLU A 81 -0.24 -7.20 -2.11
CA GLU A 81 0.16 -5.98 -2.79
C GLU A 81 -0.52 -5.80 -4.14
N SER A 82 -0.54 -6.86 -4.94
CA SER A 82 -1.13 -6.84 -6.27
C SER A 82 -2.63 -6.57 -6.20
N THR A 83 -3.36 -7.23 -5.31
CA THR A 83 -4.82 -7.11 -5.21
C THR A 83 -5.26 -5.69 -4.91
N VAL A 84 -4.61 -5.02 -3.94
CA VAL A 84 -4.96 -3.66 -3.56
C VAL A 84 -4.51 -2.65 -4.63
N ALA A 85 -3.30 -2.85 -5.20
CA ALA A 85 -2.79 -1.97 -6.25
C ALA A 85 -3.62 -2.05 -7.54
N GLU A 86 -4.06 -3.26 -7.92
CA GLU A 86 -4.96 -3.49 -9.06
C GLU A 86 -6.32 -2.83 -8.83
N ALA A 87 -6.89 -2.95 -7.62
CA ALA A 87 -8.14 -2.28 -7.30
C ALA A 87 -8.05 -0.75 -7.41
N PHE A 88 -6.98 -0.14 -6.89
CA PHE A 88 -6.76 1.30 -7.05
C PHE A 88 -6.54 1.70 -8.51
N LYS A 89 -5.82 0.89 -9.28
CA LYS A 89 -5.61 1.13 -10.71
C LYS A 89 -6.94 1.10 -11.46
N GLU A 90 -7.77 0.10 -11.22
CA GLU A 90 -9.08 -0.02 -11.86
C GLU A 90 -10.00 1.15 -11.49
N LEU A 91 -10.02 1.58 -10.23
CA LEU A 91 -10.79 2.76 -9.83
C LEU A 91 -10.28 4.04 -10.50
N HIS A 92 -8.98 4.14 -10.70
CA HIS A 92 -8.36 5.25 -11.42
C HIS A 92 -8.73 5.23 -12.92
N ASP A 93 -8.64 4.07 -13.56
CA ASP A 93 -9.00 3.88 -14.98
C ASP A 93 -10.49 4.14 -15.23
N LEU A 94 -11.34 3.91 -14.22
CA LEU A 94 -12.78 4.23 -14.23
C LEU A 94 -13.11 5.67 -13.79
N GLU A 95 -12.10 6.51 -13.57
CA GLU A 95 -12.23 7.90 -13.12
C GLU A 95 -13.10 8.07 -11.85
N ARG A 96 -13.10 7.06 -10.98
CA ARG A 96 -13.85 7.11 -9.73
C ARG A 96 -13.16 8.04 -8.75
N LYS A 97 -13.86 9.12 -8.38
CA LYS A 97 -13.30 10.18 -7.54
C LYS A 97 -13.55 9.97 -6.06
N LYS A 98 -14.67 9.35 -5.66
CA LYS A 98 -15.01 9.13 -4.25
C LYS A 98 -14.81 7.67 -3.89
N ILE A 99 -13.88 7.40 -2.98
CA ILE A 99 -13.49 6.03 -2.63
C ILE A 99 -13.48 5.87 -1.10
N ILE A 100 -14.20 4.85 -0.63
CA ILE A 100 -14.26 4.45 0.77
C ILE A 100 -13.52 3.12 0.93
N LEU A 101 -12.52 3.06 1.79
CA LEU A 101 -11.84 1.84 2.20
C LEU A 101 -12.40 1.36 3.54
N ASP A 102 -13.12 0.26 3.51
CA ASP A 102 -13.61 -0.39 4.71
C ASP A 102 -12.60 -1.38 5.28
N MET A 103 -12.12 -1.07 6.49
CA MET A 103 -11.08 -1.80 7.19
C MET A 103 -11.61 -2.76 8.26
N LEU A 104 -12.93 -2.93 8.38
CA LEU A 104 -13.56 -3.72 9.44
C LEU A 104 -12.99 -5.15 9.56
N LYS A 105 -12.70 -5.81 8.44
CA LYS A 105 -12.17 -7.18 8.41
C LYS A 105 -10.66 -7.26 8.21
N VAL A 106 -9.97 -6.12 8.26
CA VAL A 106 -8.51 -6.07 8.20
C VAL A 106 -7.95 -6.34 9.59
N LYS A 107 -7.32 -7.50 9.77
CA LYS A 107 -6.79 -7.94 11.07
C LYS A 107 -5.43 -7.35 11.38
N TYR A 108 -4.64 -7.08 10.34
CA TYR A 108 -3.25 -6.67 10.48
C TYR A 108 -2.76 -5.91 9.25
N ILE A 109 -1.87 -4.93 9.49
CA ILE A 109 -1.17 -4.15 8.48
C ILE A 109 0.30 -4.02 8.90
N ASP A 110 1.22 -4.10 7.94
CA ASP A 110 2.65 -3.83 8.12
C ASP A 110 3.09 -2.57 7.35
N SER A 111 4.40 -2.31 7.30
CA SER A 111 4.97 -1.18 6.56
C SER A 111 4.65 -1.20 5.06
N ILE A 112 4.49 -2.39 4.47
CA ILE A 112 4.13 -2.56 3.07
C ILE A 112 2.69 -2.09 2.88
N GLY A 113 1.75 -2.64 3.65
CA GLY A 113 0.35 -2.27 3.57
C GLY A 113 0.11 -0.77 3.77
N ILE A 114 0.82 -0.16 4.73
CA ILE A 114 0.77 1.30 4.94
C ILE A 114 1.26 2.05 3.69
N GLY A 115 2.39 1.64 3.12
CA GLY A 115 2.92 2.24 1.89
C GLY A 115 1.96 2.13 0.71
N GLN A 116 1.19 1.05 0.63
CA GLN A 116 0.18 0.88 -0.41
C GLN A 116 -1.00 1.84 -0.25
N ILE A 117 -1.53 1.98 0.97
CA ILE A 117 -2.61 2.93 1.26
C ILE A 117 -2.15 4.35 0.96
N ALA A 118 -0.95 4.72 1.41
CA ALA A 118 -0.37 6.04 1.15
C ALA A 118 -0.17 6.31 -0.35
N SER A 119 0.33 5.33 -1.10
CA SER A 119 0.49 5.45 -2.56
C SER A 119 -0.85 5.56 -3.29
N GLY A 120 -1.85 4.77 -2.88
CA GLY A 120 -3.21 4.82 -3.42
C GLY A 120 -3.86 6.17 -3.16
N TYR A 121 -3.80 6.65 -1.92
CA TYR A 121 -4.29 7.97 -1.52
C TYR A 121 -3.69 9.09 -2.37
N LYS A 122 -2.35 9.10 -2.50
CA LYS A 122 -1.65 10.12 -3.27
C LYS A 122 -2.16 10.17 -4.72
N LYS A 123 -2.26 9.01 -5.38
CA LYS A 123 -2.76 8.93 -6.77
C LYS A 123 -4.19 9.41 -6.90
N ILE A 124 -5.09 9.00 -6.00
CA ILE A 124 -6.50 9.41 -6.05
C ILE A 124 -6.60 10.93 -5.86
N LYS A 125 -5.84 11.48 -4.90
CA LYS A 125 -5.79 12.92 -4.63
C LYS A 125 -5.20 13.72 -5.79
N GLU A 126 -4.15 13.23 -6.44
CA GLU A 126 -3.56 13.85 -7.64
C GLU A 126 -4.57 13.97 -8.80
N ASN A 127 -5.56 13.08 -8.86
CA ASN A 127 -6.64 13.13 -9.84
C ASN A 127 -7.88 13.90 -9.35
N GLY A 128 -7.76 14.66 -8.26
CA GLY A 128 -8.86 15.42 -7.66
C GLY A 128 -9.93 14.57 -6.98
N GLY A 129 -9.62 13.31 -6.66
CA GLY A 129 -10.49 12.43 -5.89
C GLY A 129 -10.27 12.53 -4.38
N GLN A 130 -11.18 11.90 -3.64
CA GLN A 130 -11.16 11.73 -2.20
C GLN A 130 -11.12 10.23 -1.86
N LEU A 131 -10.14 9.86 -1.04
CA LEU A 131 -10.03 8.53 -0.46
C LEU A 131 -10.18 8.66 1.06
N VAL A 132 -11.08 7.88 1.64
CA VAL A 132 -11.37 7.88 3.07
C VAL A 132 -11.30 6.46 3.62
N LEU A 133 -10.93 6.33 4.89
CA LEU A 133 -10.89 5.06 5.61
C LEU A 133 -12.06 5.00 6.59
N VAL A 134 -12.66 3.82 6.74
CA VAL A 134 -13.75 3.59 7.72
C VAL A 134 -13.51 2.33 8.53
N ARG A 135 -14.06 2.29 9.75
CA ARG A 135 -14.00 1.13 10.66
C ARG A 135 -12.57 0.63 10.87
N VAL A 136 -11.64 1.58 11.04
CA VAL A 136 -10.24 1.30 11.34
C VAL A 136 -10.12 0.83 12.78
N ASN A 137 -9.46 -0.30 13.02
CA ASN A 137 -9.22 -0.78 14.38
C ASN A 137 -8.10 0.03 15.08
N GLU A 138 -8.10 0.01 16.41
CA GLU A 138 -7.12 0.74 17.25
C GLU A 138 -5.66 0.45 16.88
N ARG A 139 -5.33 -0.80 16.56
CA ARG A 139 -3.97 -1.19 16.20
C ARG A 139 -3.51 -0.54 14.89
N ILE A 140 -4.38 -0.53 13.89
CA ILE A 140 -4.12 0.13 12.60
C ILE A 140 -4.07 1.64 12.80
N LEU A 141 -4.95 2.19 13.65
CA LEU A 141 -4.96 3.62 13.97
C LEU A 141 -3.63 4.05 14.61
N SER A 142 -3.12 3.31 15.60
CA SER A 142 -1.80 3.58 16.21
C SER A 142 -0.66 3.53 15.18
N LEU A 143 -0.73 2.61 14.21
CA LEU A 143 0.26 2.54 13.14
C LEU A 143 0.19 3.73 12.17
N LEU A 144 -1.02 4.21 11.87
CA LEU A 144 -1.23 5.43 11.07
C LEU A 144 -0.77 6.69 11.81
N GLU A 145 -0.92 6.73 13.14
CA GLU A 145 -0.38 7.81 13.99
C GLU A 145 1.14 7.83 13.98
N MET A 146 1.77 6.68 14.23
CA MET A 146 3.24 6.56 14.23
C MET A 146 3.89 6.96 12.90
N THR A 147 3.16 6.79 11.80
CA THR A 147 3.63 7.11 10.44
C THR A 147 3.23 8.52 9.97
N GLY A 148 2.47 9.28 10.78
CA GLY A 148 1.96 10.61 10.42
C GLY A 148 0.87 10.59 9.34
N LEU A 149 0.38 9.41 8.97
CA LEU A 149 -0.64 9.27 7.93
C LEU A 149 -2.05 9.58 8.43
N LYS A 150 -2.29 9.46 9.74
CA LYS A 150 -3.58 9.84 10.36
C LYS A 150 -3.96 11.29 10.04
N ASP A 151 -2.98 12.21 10.00
CA ASP A 151 -3.24 13.64 9.78
C ASP A 151 -3.57 13.98 8.31
N VAL A 152 -3.22 13.07 7.39
CA VAL A 152 -3.38 13.27 5.94
C VAL A 152 -4.58 12.50 5.40
N LEU A 153 -4.83 11.30 5.95
CA LEU A 153 -5.91 10.42 5.56
C LEU A 153 -7.19 10.73 6.37
N PRO A 154 -8.31 11.08 5.72
CA PRO A 154 -9.59 11.18 6.41
C PRO A 154 -10.02 9.80 6.92
N ILE A 155 -10.32 9.70 8.20
CA ILE A 155 -10.81 8.48 8.86
C ILE A 155 -12.17 8.79 9.49
N TYR A 156 -13.17 7.97 9.19
CA TYR A 156 -14.52 8.06 9.74
C TYR A 156 -14.90 6.77 10.48
N PRO A 157 -15.87 6.82 11.42
CA PRO A 157 -16.25 5.65 12.21
C PRO A 157 -16.86 4.55 11.35
N ASP A 158 -17.73 4.89 10.40
CA ASP A 158 -18.47 3.93 9.57
C ASP A 158 -18.70 4.43 8.14
N VAL A 159 -19.26 3.54 7.32
CA VAL A 159 -19.50 3.77 5.89
C VAL A 159 -20.59 4.82 5.69
N GLU A 160 -21.60 4.87 6.55
CA GLU A 160 -22.75 5.76 6.42
C GLU A 160 -22.29 7.22 6.62
N HIS A 161 -21.55 7.48 7.69
CA HIS A 161 -20.93 8.79 7.92
C HIS A 161 -19.99 9.19 6.80
N ALA A 162 -19.24 8.24 6.22
CA ALA A 162 -18.36 8.55 5.09
C ALA A 162 -19.14 8.88 3.81
N ILE A 163 -20.30 8.26 3.58
CA ILE A 163 -21.18 8.57 2.45
C ILE A 163 -21.76 9.98 2.60
N ASP A 164 -22.21 10.36 3.80
CA ASP A 164 -22.82 11.67 4.04
C ASP A 164 -21.85 12.84 3.81
N ILE A 165 -20.54 12.61 4.00
CA ILE A 165 -19.50 13.64 3.86
C ILE A 165 -18.93 13.72 2.43
N LEU A 166 -19.04 12.66 1.63
CA LEU A 166 -18.43 12.53 0.30
C LEU A 166 -19.35 12.99 -0.83
#